data_AF-A0A832C5Q7-F1
#
_entry.id   AF-A0A832C5Q7-F1
#
_cell.length_a   1.000
_cell.length_b   1.000
_cell.length_c   1.000
_cell.angle_alpha   90.00
_cell.angle_beta   90.00
_cell.angle_gamma   90.00
#
_symmetry.space_group_name_H-M   'P 1'
#
loop_
_entity.id
_entity.type
_entity.pdbx_description
1 polymer ?
#
loop_
_entity_poly.entity_id
_entity_poly.type
_entity_poly.pdbx_seq_one_letter_code
_entity_poly.pdbx_strand_id
1 'polypeptide(L)' 'AEKVSIWHAGQHDNPFGMRLTALMISQRLADAAVPMSLLADHPCVQFNYYRPAIGTCEAEMH' A
#
# COMPACT_ATOMS: atom_id res chain seq x y z
N ALA A 1 10.76 17.71 -2.08
CA ALA A 1 9.36 17.82 -2.54
C ALA A 1 8.48 18.06 -1.33
N GLU A 2 7.35 18.73 -1.52
CA GLU A 2 6.34 18.89 -0.45
C GLU A 2 5.77 17.54 -0.03
N LYS A 3 5.25 17.47 1.19
CA LYS A 3 4.66 16.23 1.71
C LYS A 3 3.37 15.92 0.97
N VAL A 4 3.28 14.72 0.42
CA VAL A 4 2.05 14.20 -0.18
C VAL A 4 1.39 13.25 0.82
N SER A 5 0.17 13.61 1.26
CA SER A 5 -0.63 12.77 2.16
C SER A 5 -1.76 12.11 1.38
N ILE A 6 -1.72 10.79 1.28
CA ILE A 6 -2.69 9.99 0.53
C ILE A 6 -3.59 9.25 1.52
N TRP A 7 -4.90 9.31 1.29
CA TRP A 7 -5.91 8.55 2.03
C TRP A 7 -6.46 7.43 1.14
N HIS A 8 -6.32 6.20 1.61
CA HIS A 8 -6.71 5.02 0.85
C HIS A 8 -7.87 4.29 1.53
N ALA A 9 -9.03 4.28 0.86
CA ALA A 9 -10.28 3.74 1.38
C ALA A 9 -10.42 2.21 1.22
N GLY A 10 -9.62 1.56 0.38
CA GLY A 10 -9.57 0.10 0.22
C GLY A 10 -10.72 -0.54 -0.56
N GLN A 11 -11.51 0.24 -1.31
CA GLN A 11 -12.77 -0.24 -1.91
C GLN A 11 -12.60 -1.22 -3.09
N HIS A 12 -11.42 -1.26 -3.72
CA HIS A 12 -11.13 -2.11 -4.88
C HIS A 12 -9.90 -3.00 -4.69
N ASP A 13 -9.33 -3.02 -3.49
CA ASP A 13 -8.10 -3.74 -3.18
C ASP A 13 -8.39 -4.96 -2.32
N ASN A 14 -7.60 -6.02 -2.48
CA ASN A 14 -7.68 -7.18 -1.61
C ASN A 14 -6.77 -7.01 -0.37
N PRO A 15 -7.07 -7.70 0.75
CA PRO A 15 -6.31 -7.58 2.00
C PRO A 15 -4.81 -7.79 1.87
N PHE A 16 -4.38 -8.72 1.01
CA PHE A 16 -2.97 -8.99 0.76
C PHE A 16 -2.31 -7.84 0.00
N GLY A 17 -2.92 -7.38 -1.10
CA GLY A 17 -2.41 -6.30 -1.95
C GLY A 17 -2.20 -4.99 -1.19
N MET A 18 -3.13 -4.63 -0.29
CA MET A 18 -2.98 -3.44 0.56
C MET A 18 -1.76 -3.53 1.47
N ARG A 19 -1.51 -4.70 2.09
CA ARG A 19 -0.36 -4.94 2.96
C ARG A 19 0.96 -4.99 2.19
N LEU A 20 0.95 -5.67 1.04
CA LEU A 20 2.11 -5.73 0.14
C LEU A 20 2.51 -4.33 -0.31
N THR A 21 1.56 -3.54 -0.81
CA THR A 21 1.84 -2.16 -1.26
C THR A 21 2.33 -1.29 -0.10
N ALA A 22 1.71 -1.39 1.08
CA ALA A 22 2.16 -0.65 2.26
C ALA A 22 3.61 -0.99 2.64
N LEU A 23 3.97 -2.28 2.61
CA LEU A 23 5.35 -2.74 2.83
C LEU A 23 6.28 -2.17 1.75
N MET A 24 5.93 -2.31 0.47
CA MET A 24 6.74 -1.82 -0.65
C MET A 24 7.02 -0.32 -0.55
N ILE A 25 6.01 0.50 -0.27
CA ILE A 25 6.17 1.95 -0.05
C ILE A 25 7.08 2.23 1.15
N SER A 26 6.92 1.51 2.26
CA SER A 26 7.75 1.70 3.46
C SER A 26 9.22 1.34 3.25
N GLN A 27 9.50 0.38 2.36
CA GLN A 27 10.84 -0.11 2.03
C GLN A 27 11.43 0.57 0.79
N ARG A 28 10.72 1.53 0.18
CA ARG A 28 11.08 2.18 -1.08
C ARG A 28 11.30 1.21 -2.25
N LEU A 29 10.41 0.23 -2.36
CA LEU A 29 10.41 -0.76 -3.44
C LEU A 29 9.36 -0.37 -4.48
N ALA A 30 9.80 0.25 -5.57
CA ALA A 30 8.95 0.58 -6.71
C ALA A 30 8.91 -0.57 -7.72
N ASP A 31 7.72 -1.03 -8.08
CA ASP A 31 7.49 -2.04 -9.12
C ASP A 31 6.22 -1.73 -9.91
N ALA A 32 6.32 -1.73 -11.25
CA ALA A 32 5.19 -1.44 -12.13
C ALA A 32 4.09 -2.53 -12.08
N ALA A 33 4.40 -3.75 -11.64
CA ALA A 33 3.42 -4.80 -11.41
C ALA A 33 2.50 -4.50 -10.21
N VAL A 34 2.90 -3.59 -9.32
CA VAL A 34 2.09 -3.09 -8.19
C VAL A 34 1.99 -1.56 -8.32
N PRO A 35 1.04 -1.01 -9.10
CA PRO A 35 1.07 0.40 -9.54
C PRO A 35 1.17 1.43 -8.41
N MET A 36 0.52 1.21 -7.27
CA MET A 36 0.61 2.11 -6.12
C MET A 36 2.01 2.14 -5.47
N SER A 37 2.83 1.10 -5.65
CA SER A 37 4.19 1.05 -5.14
C SER A 37 5.11 2.08 -5.82
N LEU A 38 4.81 2.53 -7.04
CA LEU A 38 5.60 3.57 -7.73
C LEU A 38 5.63 4.90 -6.96
N LEU A 39 4.67 5.13 -6.06
CA LEU A 39 4.66 6.30 -5.19
C LEU A 39 5.77 6.25 -4.12
N ALA A 40 6.45 5.11 -3.97
CA ALA A 40 7.67 4.95 -3.18
C ALA A 40 8.83 5.85 -3.62
N ASP A 41 8.89 6.22 -4.90
CA ASP A 41 9.94 7.10 -5.45
C ASP A 41 9.73 8.57 -5.05
N HIS A 42 8.56 8.91 -4.51
CA HIS A 42 8.32 10.24 -4.00
C HIS A 42 9.06 10.46 -2.66
N PRO A 43 9.90 11.51 -2.53
CA PRO A 43 10.80 11.65 -1.39
C PRO A 43 10.11 11.97 -0.06
N CYS A 44 8.82 12.32 -0.08
CA CYS A 44 8.04 12.68 1.11
C CYS A 44 6.56 12.29 0.96
N VAL A 45 6.26 10.99 0.83
CA VAL A 45 4.88 10.48 0.79
C VAL A 45 4.47 9.86 2.12
N GLN A 46 3.23 10.08 2.54
CA GLN A 46 2.61 9.38 3.66
C GLN A 46 1.28 8.79 3.20
N PHE A 47 1.12 7.47 3.40
CA PHE A 47 -0.14 6.78 3.19
C PHE A 47 -0.90 6.61 4.50
N ASN A 48 -2.20 6.85 4.46
CA ASN A 48 -3.14 6.61 5.54
C ASN A 48 -4.20 5.63 5.04
N TYR A 49 -4.36 4.51 5.74
CA TYR A 49 -5.28 3.44 5.35
C TYR A 49 -6.52 3.47 6.25
N TYR A 50 -7.69 3.36 5.64
CA TYR A 50 -8.91 3.11 6.40
C TYR A 50 -8.92 1.68 6.93
N ARG A 51 -8.54 1.54 8.21
CA ARG A 51 -8.28 0.25 8.86
C ARG A 51 -9.40 -0.79 8.67
N PRO A 52 -10.71 -0.45 8.78
CA PRO A 52 -11.78 -1.43 8.59
C PRO A 52 -11.83 -2.05 7.19
N ALA A 53 -11.39 -1.33 6.15
CA ALA A 53 -11.36 -1.85 4.78
C ALA A 53 -10.14 -2.73 4.46
N ILE A 54 -9.16 -2.84 5.37
CA ILE A 54 -7.96 -3.69 5.14
C ILE A 54 -8.30 -5.19 5.12
N GLY A 55 -9.37 -5.59 5.82
CA GLY A 55 -9.81 -6.99 5.89
C GLY A 55 -8.81 -7.97 6.50
N THR A 56 -9.14 -9.26 6.43
CA THR A 56 -8.30 -10.36 6.92
C THR A 56 -7.49 -10.96 5.78
N CYS A 57 -6.22 -11.24 6.04
CA CYS A 57 -5.35 -11.97 5.12
C CYS A 57 -4.92 -13.25 5.84
N GLU A 58 -5.26 -14.41 5.27
CA GLU A 58 -4.96 -15.72 5.84
C GLU A 58 -3.96 -16.44 4.94
N ALA A 59 -3.12 -17.27 5.56
CA ALA A 59 -2.21 -18.16 4.84
C ALA A 59 -2.70 -19.59 5.03
N GLU A 60 -2.78 -20.35 3.94
CA GLU A 60 -3.05 -21.78 3.98
C GLU A 60 -1.74 -22.55 3.79
N MET A 61 -1.53 -23.58 4.63
CA MET A 61 -0.44 -24.54 4.49
C MET A 61 -1.04 -25.81 3.88
N HIS A 62 -0.57 -26.21 2.70
CA HIS A 62 -0.89 -27.49 2.06
C HIS A 62 0.06 -28.59 2.52
#